data_AF-A0A1E5FVK2-F1
#
_entry.id   AF-A0A1E5FVK2-F1
#
_cell.length_a   1.000
_cell.length_b   1.000
_cell.length_c   1.000
_cell.angle_alpha   90.00
_cell.angle_beta   90.00
_cell.angle_gamma   90.00
#
_symmetry.space_group_name_H-M   'P 1'
#
loop_
_entity.id
_entity.type
_entity.pdbx_description
1 polymer ?
#
loop_
_entity_poly.entity_id
_entity_poly.type
_entity_poly.pdbx_seq_one_letter_code
_entity_poly.pdbx_strand_id
1 'polypeptide(L)'
;MTKEDEMFNQHQQDVRTRADSLGKAVFVLSGGALTVSIGIFLKSDRLPLTDSALIAIKYSWWLLFATIVFGVVMLATIIVRDYLFGERWRKVLDKVPNIDASGKPAKLEVLIVVLGALGIITFILGMFGLAFVASETIMGFHT
;
A
#
# COMPACT_ATOMS: atom_id res chain seq x y z
N MET A 1 19.89 -8.75 28.42
CA MET A 1 18.86 -7.95 27.74
C MET A 1 18.27 -7.03 28.79
N THR A 2 18.29 -5.72 28.56
CA THR A 2 17.77 -4.77 29.55
C THR A 2 16.25 -4.65 29.39
N LYS A 3 15.54 -4.21 30.44
CA LYS A 3 14.10 -3.93 30.38
C LYS A 3 13.75 -2.89 29.30
N GLU A 4 14.68 -1.98 29.01
CA GLU A 4 14.54 -0.98 27.95
C GLU A 4 14.55 -1.60 26.56
N ASP A 5 15.43 -2.59 26.31
CA ASP A 5 15.49 -3.33 25.04
C ASP A 5 14.18 -4.08 24.78
N GLU A 6 13.61 -4.69 25.82
CA GLU A 6 12.33 -5.41 25.72
C GLU A 6 11.17 -4.47 25.38
N MET A 7 11.08 -3.31 26.05
CA MET A 7 10.06 -2.30 25.75
C MET A 7 10.20 -1.75 24.32
N PHE A 8 11.43 -1.48 23.88
CA PHE A 8 11.68 -1.01 22.52
C PHE A 8 11.24 -2.04 21.48
N ASN A 9 11.60 -3.32 21.68
CA ASN A 9 11.22 -4.38 20.75
C ASN A 9 9.70 -4.59 20.67
N GLN A 10 9.01 -4.53 21.82
CA GLN A 10 7.54 -4.56 21.86
C GLN A 10 6.91 -3.41 21.09
N HIS A 11 7.45 -2.18 21.24
CA HIS A 11 6.96 -1.03 20.50
C HIS A 11 7.15 -1.19 18.98
N GLN A 12 8.30 -1.69 18.53
CA GLN A 12 8.55 -1.97 17.11
C GLN A 12 7.58 -3.03 16.55
N GLN A 13 7.28 -4.06 17.33
CA GLN A 13 6.33 -5.09 16.93
C GLN A 13 4.90 -4.55 16.80
N ASP A 14 4.47 -3.66 17.71
CA ASP A 14 3.16 -3.00 17.62
C ASP A 14 3.07 -2.12 16.36
N VAL A 15 4.08 -1.28 16.11
CA VAL A 15 4.14 -0.45 14.89
C VAL A 15 4.06 -1.30 13.62
N ARG A 16 4.80 -2.42 13.56
CA ARG A 16 4.72 -3.36 12.43
C ARG A 16 3.33 -3.95 12.26
N THR A 17 2.68 -4.32 13.35
CA THR A 17 1.33 -4.92 13.33
C THR A 17 0.28 -3.93 12.83
N ARG A 18 0.39 -2.67 13.23
CA ARG A 18 -0.47 -1.58 12.75
C ARG A 18 -0.25 -1.29 11.26
N ALA A 19 1.01 -1.27 10.83
CA ALA A 19 1.35 -1.08 9.42
C ALA A 19 0.82 -2.21 8.53
N ASP A 20 0.91 -3.47 8.98
CA ASP A 20 0.33 -4.62 8.28
C ASP A 20 -1.19 -4.54 8.19
N SER A 21 -1.85 -4.20 9.30
CA SER A 21 -3.30 -3.98 9.35
C SER A 21 -3.74 -2.87 8.39
N LEU A 22 -3.02 -1.75 8.36
CA LEU A 22 -3.28 -0.64 7.44
C LEU A 22 -3.10 -1.07 5.98
N GLY A 23 -2.01 -1.77 5.65
CA GLY A 23 -1.75 -2.27 4.31
C GLY A 23 -2.86 -3.20 3.81
N LYS A 24 -3.31 -4.13 4.65
CA LYS A 24 -4.45 -5.02 4.35
C LYS A 24 -5.74 -4.24 4.09
N ALA A 25 -6.05 -3.24 4.93
CA ALA A 25 -7.21 -2.39 4.73
C ALA A 25 -7.15 -1.65 3.38
N VAL A 26 -6.00 -1.06 3.05
CA VAL A 26 -5.78 -0.37 1.77
C VAL A 26 -5.97 -1.30 0.58
N PHE A 27 -5.44 -2.52 0.63
CA PHE A 27 -5.63 -3.51 -0.44
C PHE A 27 -7.10 -3.90 -0.64
N VAL A 28 -7.79 -4.23 0.45
CA VAL A 28 -9.19 -4.63 0.40
C VAL A 28 -10.07 -3.50 -0.12
N LEU A 29 -9.85 -2.28 0.38
CA LEU A 29 -10.62 -1.11 -0.05
C LEU A 29 -10.34 -0.76 -1.52
N SER A 30 -9.08 -0.77 -1.95
CA SER A 30 -8.72 -0.47 -3.34
C SER A 30 -9.31 -1.49 -4.31
N GLY A 31 -9.17 -2.78 -4.02
CA GLY A 31 -9.70 -3.85 -4.86
C GLY A 31 -11.23 -3.90 -4.86
N GLY A 32 -11.85 -3.71 -3.69
CA GLY A 32 -13.31 -3.64 -3.55
C GLY A 32 -13.90 -2.46 -4.30
N ALA A 33 -13.33 -1.27 -4.13
CA ALA A 33 -13.79 -0.06 -4.80
C ALA A 33 -13.62 -0.14 -6.32
N LEU A 34 -12.50 -0.68 -6.82
CA LEU A 34 -12.30 -0.97 -8.25
C LEU A 34 -13.36 -1.93 -8.80
N THR A 35 -13.58 -3.06 -8.12
CA THR A 35 -14.52 -4.10 -8.56
C THR A 35 -15.95 -3.56 -8.63
N VAL A 36 -16.39 -2.86 -7.56
CA VAL A 36 -17.73 -2.28 -7.51
C VAL A 36 -17.90 -1.21 -8.58
N SER A 37 -16.95 -0.28 -8.69
CA SER A 37 -17.06 0.81 -9.66
C SER A 37 -17.06 0.29 -11.10
N ILE A 38 -16.13 -0.59 -11.49
CA ILE A 38 -16.13 -1.20 -12.83
C ILE A 38 -17.45 -1.95 -13.09
N GLY A 39 -17.93 -2.72 -12.11
CA GLY A 39 -19.18 -3.48 -12.23
C GLY A 39 -20.41 -2.59 -12.47
N ILE A 40 -20.44 -1.38 -11.91
CA ILE A 40 -21.50 -0.40 -12.18
C ILE A 40 -21.45 0.07 -13.65
N PHE A 41 -20.27 0.38 -14.18
CA PHE A 41 -20.11 0.90 -15.54
C PHE A 41 -20.16 -0.18 -16.65
N LEU A 42 -20.12 -1.46 -16.29
CA LEU A 42 -20.34 -2.56 -17.24
C LEU A 42 -21.83 -2.83 -17.50
N LYS A 43 -22.74 -2.26 -16.71
CA LYS A 43 -24.18 -2.39 -16.95
C LYS A 43 -24.59 -1.57 -18.17
N SER A 44 -25.56 -2.07 -18.94
CA SER A 44 -26.03 -1.45 -20.18
C SER A 44 -26.66 -0.07 -19.99
N ASP A 45 -27.09 0.25 -18.76
CA ASP A 45 -27.63 1.55 -18.41
C ASP A 45 -26.49 2.57 -18.23
N ARG A 46 -26.34 3.45 -19.21
CA ARG A 46 -25.37 4.55 -19.13
C ARG A 46 -25.79 5.50 -18.02
N LEU A 47 -25.00 5.57 -16.94
CA LEU A 47 -25.15 6.62 -15.95
C LEU A 47 -24.95 7.99 -16.61
N PRO A 48 -25.81 8.98 -16.33
CA PRO A 48 -25.64 10.34 -16.84
C PRO A 48 -24.45 10.98 -16.13
N LEU A 49 -23.25 10.79 -16.68
CA LEU A 49 -22.02 11.40 -16.18
C LEU A 49 -21.63 12.60 -17.02
N THR A 50 -21.16 13.64 -16.34
CA THR A 50 -20.42 14.75 -16.94
C THR A 50 -19.06 14.26 -17.46
N ASP A 51 -18.53 14.94 -18.49
CA ASP A 51 -17.21 14.60 -19.06
C ASP A 51 -16.10 14.65 -18.00
N SER A 52 -16.19 15.57 -17.04
CA SER A 52 -15.29 15.69 -15.90
C SER A 52 -15.34 14.45 -15.00
N ALA A 53 -16.54 13.92 -14.70
CA ALA A 53 -16.70 12.69 -13.91
C ALA A 53 -16.13 11.45 -14.64
N LEU A 54 -16.29 11.37 -15.97
CA LEU A 54 -15.70 10.30 -16.79
C LEU A 54 -14.16 10.32 -16.78
N ILE A 55 -13.57 11.51 -16.76
CA ILE A 55 -12.12 11.65 -16.64
C ILE A 55 -11.67 11.25 -15.22
N ALA A 56 -12.37 11.77 -14.20
CA ALA A 56 -12.06 11.49 -12.80
C ALA A 56 -12.11 9.99 -12.48
N ILE A 57 -13.11 9.25 -12.96
CA ILE A 57 -13.21 7.81 -12.69
C ILE A 57 -12.06 7.01 -13.31
N LYS A 58 -11.67 7.33 -14.55
CA LYS A 58 -10.56 6.66 -15.23
C LYS A 58 -9.25 6.86 -14.47
N TYR A 59 -8.95 8.09 -14.06
CA TYR A 59 -7.77 8.37 -13.24
C TYR A 59 -7.85 7.67 -11.88
N SER A 60 -9.02 7.66 -11.24
CA SER A 60 -9.23 6.99 -9.96
C SER A 60 -8.92 5.50 -10.06
N TRP A 61 -9.36 4.84 -11.13
CA TRP A 61 -9.05 3.42 -11.36
C TRP A 61 -7.56 3.17 -11.48
N TRP A 62 -6.85 4.00 -12.27
CA TRP A 62 -5.40 3.88 -12.40
C TRP A 62 -4.67 4.13 -11.08
N LEU A 63 -5.12 5.09 -10.27
CA LEU A 63 -4.53 5.39 -8.96
C LEU A 63 -4.75 4.25 -7.95
N LEU A 64 -5.94 3.66 -7.90
CA LEU A 64 -6.22 2.50 -7.05
C LEU A 64 -5.45 1.26 -7.52
N PHE A 65 -5.32 1.07 -8.84
CA PHE A 65 -4.48 0.00 -9.37
C PHE A 65 -3.00 0.22 -9.03
N ALA A 66 -2.49 1.44 -9.19
CA ALA A 66 -1.12 1.81 -8.82
C ALA A 66 -0.85 1.59 -7.33
N THR A 67 -1.82 1.89 -6.47
CA THR A 67 -1.77 1.58 -5.03
C THR A 67 -1.50 0.10 -4.77
N ILE A 68 -2.25 -0.78 -5.44
CA ILE A 68 -2.09 -2.24 -5.31
C ILE A 68 -0.69 -2.64 -5.79
N VAL A 69 -0.25 -2.15 -6.95
CA VAL A 69 1.08 -2.46 -7.50
C VAL A 69 2.19 -2.00 -6.57
N PHE A 70 2.16 -0.76 -6.09
CA PHE A 70 3.16 -0.23 -5.16
C PHE A 70 3.17 -1.02 -3.85
N GLY A 71 2.00 -1.37 -3.32
CA GLY A 71 1.90 -2.21 -2.12
C GLY A 71 2.53 -3.60 -2.31
N VAL A 72 2.27 -4.26 -3.45
CA VAL A 72 2.84 -5.60 -3.74
C VAL A 72 4.35 -5.51 -3.89
N VAL A 73 4.86 -4.53 -4.63
CA VAL A 73 6.30 -4.33 -4.81
C VAL A 73 6.98 -3.97 -3.49
N MET A 74 6.33 -3.15 -2.65
CA MET A 74 6.82 -2.82 -1.31
C MET A 74 6.94 -4.08 -0.44
N LEU A 75 5.89 -4.91 -0.37
CA LEU A 75 5.90 -6.15 0.42
C LEU A 75 6.94 -7.15 -0.09
N ALA A 76 7.05 -7.31 -1.42
CA ALA A 76 8.09 -8.15 -2.01
C ALA A 76 9.50 -7.65 -1.63
N THR A 77 9.71 -6.34 -1.63
CA THR A 77 10.99 -5.72 -1.23
C THR A 77 11.28 -5.96 0.26
N ILE A 78 10.27 -5.90 1.14
CA ILE A 78 10.40 -6.25 2.56
C ILE A 78 10.83 -7.71 2.72
N ILE A 79 10.18 -8.65 2.00
CA ILE A 79 10.53 -10.08 2.07
C ILE A 79 11.98 -10.31 1.62
N VAL A 80 12.39 -9.71 0.50
CA VAL A 80 13.77 -9.83 0.00
C VAL A 80 14.77 -9.25 1.01
N ARG A 81 14.49 -8.07 1.57
CA ARG A 81 15.32 -7.45 2.60
C ARG A 81 15.46 -8.36 3.82
N ASP A 82 14.36 -8.89 4.33
CA ASP A 82 14.33 -9.74 5.52
C ASP A 82 15.05 -11.06 5.28
N TYR A 83 14.91 -11.65 4.09
CA TYR A 83 15.65 -12.84 3.68
C TYR A 83 17.17 -12.60 3.64
N LEU A 84 17.60 -11.49 3.03
CA LEU A 84 19.04 -11.12 2.97
C LEU A 84 19.62 -10.90 4.37
N PHE A 85 18.86 -10.29 5.28
CA PHE A 85 19.27 -10.16 6.68
C PHE A 85 19.37 -11.53 7.37
N GLY A 86 18.38 -12.40 7.19
CA GLY A 86 18.39 -13.75 7.76
C GLY A 86 19.61 -14.56 7.31
N GLU A 87 19.96 -14.50 6.02
CA GLU A 87 21.15 -15.16 5.48
C GLU A 87 22.46 -14.58 6.03
N ARG A 88 22.54 -13.26 6.28
CA ARG A 88 23.71 -12.66 6.95
C ARG A 88 23.85 -13.16 8.39
N TRP A 89 22.75 -13.20 9.13
CA TRP A 89 22.73 -13.72 10.49
C TRP A 89 23.11 -15.20 10.56
N ARG A 90 22.63 -16.02 9.62
CA ARG A 90 23.02 -17.42 9.49
C ARG A 90 24.54 -17.58 9.35
N LYS A 91 25.17 -16.79 8.48
CA LYS A 91 26.64 -16.81 8.27
C LYS A 91 27.43 -16.40 9.51
N VAL A 92 26.90 -15.50 10.34
CA VAL A 92 27.52 -15.11 11.62
C VAL A 92 27.40 -16.23 12.66
N LEU A 93 26.25 -16.90 12.73
CA LEU A 93 26.03 -18.01 13.65
C LEU A 93 26.86 -19.26 13.27
N ASP A 94 27.08 -19.50 11.98
CA ASP A 94 27.80 -20.66 11.44
C ASP A 94 29.36 -20.54 11.46
N LYS A 95 29.94 -19.70 12.34
CA LYS A 95 31.38 -19.64 12.71
C LYS A 95 32.31 -18.66 11.95
N VAL A 96 31.82 -17.53 11.43
CA VAL A 96 32.75 -16.44 11.03
C VAL A 96 32.82 -15.38 12.13
N PRO A 97 33.90 -15.32 12.94
CA PRO A 97 34.06 -14.23 13.88
C PRO A 97 34.25 -12.92 13.10
N ASN A 98 33.58 -11.86 13.56
CA ASN A 98 33.79 -10.47 13.13
C ASN A 98 33.11 -10.01 11.81
N ILE A 99 32.00 -10.64 11.37
CA ILE A 99 31.13 -10.04 10.35
C ILE A 99 30.02 -9.23 11.04
N ASP A 100 29.94 -7.93 10.75
CA ASP A 100 28.83 -7.09 11.14
C ASP A 100 27.55 -7.48 10.36
N ALA A 101 26.72 -8.34 10.97
CA ALA A 101 25.42 -8.70 10.41
C ALA A 101 24.40 -7.53 10.42
N SER A 102 24.67 -6.45 11.17
CA SER A 102 23.78 -5.29 11.28
C SER A 102 23.91 -4.33 10.09
N GLY A 103 24.79 -4.59 9.13
CA GLY A 103 25.10 -3.68 8.02
C GLY A 103 23.86 -3.05 7.39
N LYS A 104 23.76 -1.72 7.46
CA LYS A 104 22.60 -0.89 7.08
C LYS A 104 22.22 -1.07 5.59
N PRO A 105 21.13 -1.75 5.23
CA PRO A 105 20.64 -1.78 3.85
C PRO A 105 19.81 -0.53 3.57
N ALA A 106 20.44 0.64 3.71
CA ALA A 106 19.77 1.93 3.61
C ALA A 106 19.02 2.12 2.29
N LYS A 107 19.50 1.51 1.18
CA LYS A 107 18.86 1.62 -0.13
C LYS A 107 17.49 0.92 -0.20
N LEU A 108 17.38 -0.28 0.38
CA LEU A 108 16.11 -1.02 0.38
C LEU A 108 15.10 -0.38 1.32
N GLU A 109 15.56 0.16 2.45
CA GLU A 109 14.71 0.90 3.38
C GLU A 109 14.13 2.16 2.73
N VAL A 110 14.95 2.97 2.06
CA VAL A 110 14.47 4.15 1.31
C VAL A 110 13.46 3.74 0.24
N LEU A 111 13.73 2.66 -0.50
CA LEU A 111 12.81 2.15 -1.52
C LEU A 111 11.45 1.73 -0.91
N ILE A 112 11.46 1.00 0.20
CA ILE A 112 10.24 0.57 0.90
C ILE A 112 9.43 1.79 1.35
N VAL A 113 10.08 2.80 1.94
CA VAL A 113 9.41 4.01 2.41
C VAL A 113 8.81 4.80 1.24
N VAL A 114 9.55 4.96 0.15
CA VAL A 114 9.08 5.66 -1.06
C VAL A 114 7.88 4.93 -1.67
N LEU A 115 7.95 3.61 -1.82
CA LEU A 115 6.83 2.81 -2.35
C LEU A 115 5.60 2.88 -1.45
N GLY A 116 5.78 2.82 -0.14
CA GLY A 116 4.69 2.95 0.83
C GLY A 116 4.03 4.33 0.77
N ALA A 117 4.83 5.40 0.73
CA ALA A 117 4.33 6.77 0.61
C ALA A 117 3.58 6.98 -0.71
N LEU A 118 4.14 6.53 -1.83
CA LEU A 118 3.48 6.60 -3.13
C LEU A 118 2.16 5.82 -3.14
N GLY A 119 2.14 4.60 -2.59
CA GLY A 119 0.93 3.79 -2.47
C GLY A 119 -0.17 4.50 -1.67
N ILE A 120 0.17 5.13 -0.54
CA ILE A 120 -0.80 5.89 0.26
C ILE A 120 -1.32 7.12 -0.49
N ILE A 121 -0.45 7.87 -1.17
CA ILE A 121 -0.85 9.05 -1.94
C ILE A 121 -1.81 8.64 -3.07
N THR A 122 -1.45 7.62 -3.85
CA THR A 122 -2.32 7.12 -4.93
C THR A 122 -3.64 6.58 -4.39
N PHE A 123 -3.63 5.93 -3.22
CA PHE A 123 -4.85 5.42 -2.58
C PHE A 123 -5.81 6.55 -2.25
N ILE A 124 -5.32 7.57 -1.55
CA ILE A 124 -6.13 8.71 -1.10
C ILE A 124 -6.72 9.43 -2.31
N LEU A 125 -5.90 9.75 -3.31
CA LEU A 125 -6.36 10.42 -4.52
C LEU A 125 -7.38 9.58 -5.31
N GLY A 126 -7.15 8.27 -5.42
CA GLY A 126 -8.08 7.36 -6.08
C GLY A 126 -9.43 7.27 -5.37
N MET A 127 -9.43 7.20 -4.04
CA MET A 127 -10.66 7.19 -3.24
C MET A 127 -11.43 8.52 -3.34
N PHE A 128 -10.74 9.66 -3.32
CA PHE A 128 -11.38 10.96 -3.52
C PHE A 128 -12.01 11.11 -4.90
N GLY A 129 -11.34 10.63 -5.96
CA GLY A 129 -11.88 10.69 -7.30
C GLY A 129 -13.12 9.80 -7.48
N LEU A 130 -13.16 8.61 -6.84
CA LEU A 130 -14.38 7.81 -6.79
C LEU A 130 -15.51 8.50 -6.00
N ALA A 131 -15.19 9.14 -4.87
CA ALA A 131 -16.17 9.88 -4.09
C ALA A 131 -16.77 11.04 -4.88
N PHE A 132 -15.94 11.79 -5.61
CA PHE A 132 -16.39 12.86 -6.51
C PHE A 132 -17.38 12.34 -7.57
N VAL A 133 -17.05 11.24 -8.24
CA VAL A 133 -17.91 10.66 -9.29
C VAL A 133 -19.23 10.15 -8.70
N ALA A 134 -19.19 9.55 -7.51
CA ALA A 134 -20.40 9.14 -6.81
C ALA A 134 -21.32 10.32 -6.48
N SER A 135 -20.76 11.46 -6.05
CA SER A 135 -21.52 12.69 -5.78
C SER A 135 -22.15 13.27 -7.04
N GLU A 136 -21.39 13.36 -8.14
CA GLU A 136 -21.90 13.84 -9.44
C GLU A 136 -23.05 12.98 -9.98
N THR A 137 -22.92 11.65 -9.82
CA THR A 137 -23.94 10.71 -10.27
C THR A 137 -25.29 10.98 -9.59
N ILE A 138 -25.30 11.28 -8.28
CA ILE A 138 -26.52 11.58 -7.52
C ILE A 138 -27.12 12.93 -7.96
N MET A 139 -26.29 13.96 -8.17
CA MET A 139 -26.78 15.28 -8.60
C MET A 139 -27.40 15.23 -10.00
N GLY A 140 -26.82 14.45 -10.91
CA GLY A 140 -27.37 14.24 -12.26
C GLY A 140 -28.72 13.52 -12.30
N PHE A 141 -29.12 12.81 -11.24
CA PHE A 141 -30.47 12.24 -11.13
C PHE A 141 -31.55 13.25 -10.71
N HIS A 142 -31.15 14.43 -10.21
CA HIS A 142 -32.07 15.47 -9.73
C HIS A 142 -32.29 16.63 -10.72
N THR A 143 -31.66 16.58 -11.89
CA THR A 143 -31.83 17.54 -13.00
C THR A 143 -32.44 16.85 -14.21
#